data_AF-A0A1V6CEG3-F1
#
_entry.id   AF-A0A1V6CEG3-F1
#
_cell.length_a   1.000
_cell.length_b   1.000
_cell.length_c   1.000
_cell.angle_alpha   90.00
_cell.angle_beta   90.00
_cell.angle_gamma   90.00
#
_symmetry.space_group_name_H-M   'P 1'
#
loop_
_entity.id
_entity.type
_entity.pdbx_description
1 polymer ?
#
loop_
_entity_poly.entity_id
_entity_poly.type
_entity_poly.pdbx_seq_one_letter_code
_entity_poly.pdbx_strand_id
1 'polypeptide(L)'
;MCTGRVDPAFIVRAFSNGADGVYIGGCWPGECHYVTEGNYHALSNVLLMRRILTHIGLNPERLRIEWVGASEGVRFAEIMNDVSKKIKELGPIGQAEGIEPKKLAFKLEAVNNIVPYMRLVERERMRINLNSEEEYRKFYSSEEFDELFKELITDKLAVSEIMLLLREGPRSGEEISEILGLKPSEVSKHLNLSARQGLLRFDESQRVVLPQMREDQARA
;
A
#
# COMPACT_ATOMS: atom_id res chain seq x y z
N MET A 1 -3.12 -7.02 -24.13
CA MET A 1 -2.74 -6.44 -22.82
C MET A 1 -3.95 -6.52 -21.90
N CYS A 2 -3.75 -6.78 -20.59
CA CYS A 2 -4.82 -7.08 -19.62
C CYS A 2 -4.69 -6.23 -18.36
N THR A 3 -5.80 -5.94 -17.67
CA THR A 3 -5.78 -5.30 -16.34
C THR A 3 -5.04 -6.11 -15.28
N GLY A 4 -4.93 -7.44 -15.43
CA GLY A 4 -4.10 -8.27 -14.56
C GLY A 4 -2.60 -7.91 -14.57
N ARG A 5 -2.15 -7.06 -15.51
CA ARG A 5 -0.78 -6.54 -15.54
C ARG A 5 -0.58 -5.34 -14.60
N VAL A 6 -1.65 -4.72 -14.12
CA VAL A 6 -1.60 -3.56 -13.21
C VAL A 6 -1.00 -4.00 -11.89
N ASP A 7 0.25 -3.61 -11.68
CA ASP A 7 1.02 -3.88 -10.48
C ASP A 7 0.75 -2.76 -9.44
N PRO A 8 0.61 -3.10 -8.14
CA PRO A 8 0.49 -2.10 -7.08
C PRO A 8 1.59 -1.03 -7.09
N ALA A 9 2.82 -1.35 -7.53
CA ALA A 9 3.89 -0.37 -7.68
C ALA A 9 3.52 0.76 -8.67
N PHE A 10 2.68 0.51 -9.68
CA PHE A 10 2.20 1.55 -10.59
C PHE A 10 1.25 2.51 -9.89
N ILE A 11 0.39 2.00 -9.00
CA ILE A 11 -0.53 2.80 -8.20
C ILE A 11 0.26 3.69 -7.25
N VAL A 12 1.21 3.12 -6.51
CA VAL A 12 2.07 3.86 -5.59
C VAL A 12 2.86 4.93 -6.33
N ARG A 13 3.48 4.58 -7.46
CA ARG A 13 4.24 5.51 -8.29
C ARG A 13 3.39 6.67 -8.81
N ALA A 14 2.14 6.43 -9.19
CA ALA A 14 1.23 7.49 -9.62
C ALA A 14 1.01 8.51 -8.49
N PHE A 15 0.72 8.04 -7.27
CA PHE A 15 0.58 8.91 -6.11
C PHE A 15 1.89 9.61 -5.72
N SER A 16 3.03 8.92 -5.79
CA SER A 16 4.34 9.52 -5.53
C SER A 16 4.69 10.64 -6.52
N ASN A 17 4.13 10.60 -7.73
CA ASN A 17 4.28 11.65 -8.73
C ASN A 17 3.23 12.77 -8.61
N GLY A 18 2.41 12.77 -7.55
CA GLY A 18 1.43 13.81 -7.28
C GLY A 18 0.09 13.63 -7.99
N ALA A 19 -0.26 12.42 -8.45
CA ALA A 19 -1.60 12.17 -8.97
C ALA A 19 -2.65 12.30 -7.85
N ASP A 20 -3.70 13.08 -8.08
CA ASP A 20 -4.80 13.24 -7.12
C ASP A 20 -5.73 12.03 -7.06
N GLY A 21 -5.74 11.22 -8.13
CA GLY A 21 -6.50 9.99 -8.22
C GLY A 21 -5.96 9.05 -9.29
N VAL A 22 -6.24 7.76 -9.13
CA VAL A 22 -5.84 6.68 -10.04
C VAL A 22 -7.09 5.91 -10.45
N TYR A 23 -7.29 5.79 -11.76
CA TYR A 23 -8.37 5.02 -12.37
C TYR A 23 -7.82 3.78 -13.08
N ILE A 24 -8.47 2.64 -12.87
CA ILE A 24 -8.18 1.37 -13.54
C ILE A 24 -9.46 0.89 -14.23
N GLY A 25 -9.43 0.74 -15.54
CA GLY A 25 -10.55 0.23 -16.33
C GLY A 25 -10.26 -1.17 -16.88
N GLY A 26 -11.20 -2.11 -16.73
CA GLY A 26 -11.05 -3.49 -17.22
C GLY A 26 -12.32 -4.06 -17.86
N CYS A 27 -12.20 -5.28 -18.39
CA CYS A 27 -13.36 -6.06 -18.86
C CYS A 27 -14.25 -6.45 -17.67
N TRP A 28 -15.55 -6.63 -17.93
CA TRP A 28 -16.49 -7.16 -16.95
C TRP A 28 -15.97 -8.46 -16.30
N PRO A 29 -16.14 -8.61 -14.97
CA PRO A 29 -15.92 -9.89 -14.29
C PRO A 29 -16.66 -11.02 -15.03
N GLY A 30 -15.96 -12.13 -15.30
CA GLY A 30 -16.49 -13.23 -16.13
C GLY A 30 -16.36 -13.06 -17.65
N GLU A 31 -16.06 -11.85 -18.14
CA GLU A 31 -15.84 -11.55 -19.57
C GLU A 31 -14.38 -11.22 -19.89
N CYS A 32 -13.44 -11.68 -19.06
CA CYS A 32 -12.02 -11.41 -19.30
C CYS A 32 -11.57 -12.08 -20.60
N HIS A 33 -10.92 -11.32 -21.48
CA HIS A 33 -10.33 -11.88 -22.71
C HIS A 33 -9.27 -12.96 -22.42
N TYR A 34 -8.62 -12.88 -21.26
CA TYR A 34 -7.62 -13.85 -20.82
C TYR A 34 -8.22 -14.77 -19.76
N VAL A 35 -8.15 -16.09 -20.02
CA VAL A 35 -8.68 -17.15 -19.14
C VAL A 35 -8.07 -17.14 -17.73
N THR A 36 -6.92 -16.48 -17.55
CA THR A 36 -6.28 -16.29 -16.24
C THR A 36 -7.00 -15.29 -15.35
N GLU A 37 -8.15 -14.74 -15.77
CA GLU A 37 -9.01 -13.92 -14.91
C GLU A 37 -8.30 -12.70 -14.32
N GLY A 38 -7.53 -12.02 -15.18
CA GLY A 38 -6.68 -10.89 -14.77
C GLY A 38 -7.44 -9.70 -14.18
N ASN A 39 -8.72 -9.54 -14.51
CA ASN A 39 -9.57 -8.50 -13.92
C ASN A 39 -9.87 -8.75 -12.43
N TYR A 40 -10.04 -10.00 -12.00
CA TYR A 40 -10.18 -10.32 -10.57
C TYR A 40 -8.88 -10.07 -9.81
N HIS A 41 -7.72 -10.34 -10.41
CA HIS A 41 -6.43 -9.94 -9.84
C HIS A 41 -6.29 -8.42 -9.67
N ALA A 42 -6.72 -7.66 -10.68
CA ALA A 42 -6.74 -6.20 -10.57
C ALA A 42 -7.69 -5.72 -9.47
N LEU A 43 -8.85 -6.37 -9.31
CA LEU A 43 -9.80 -6.08 -8.22
C LEU A 43 -9.18 -6.34 -6.84
N SER A 44 -8.56 -7.50 -6.61
CA SER A 44 -7.82 -7.81 -5.37
C SER A 44 -6.78 -6.73 -5.06
N ASN A 45 -5.93 -6.40 -6.04
CA ASN A 45 -4.90 -5.38 -5.89
C ASN A 45 -5.49 -4.03 -5.49
N VAL A 46 -6.60 -3.63 -6.11
CA VAL A 46 -7.26 -2.35 -5.80
C VAL A 46 -7.90 -2.36 -4.41
N LEU A 47 -8.58 -3.43 -4.01
CA LEU A 47 -9.18 -3.53 -2.69
C LEU A 47 -8.11 -3.53 -1.58
N LEU A 48 -7.02 -4.28 -1.77
CA LEU A 48 -5.87 -4.27 -0.86
C LEU A 48 -5.21 -2.88 -0.79
N MET A 49 -4.98 -2.26 -1.94
CA MET A 49 -4.37 -0.92 -1.99
C MET A 49 -5.27 0.14 -1.36
N ARG A 50 -6.60 0.06 -1.48
CA ARG A 50 -7.51 0.97 -0.75
C ARG A 50 -7.36 0.84 0.76
N ARG A 51 -7.18 -0.37 1.29
CA ARG A 51 -6.90 -0.59 2.71
C ARG A 51 -5.57 0.03 3.13
N ILE A 52 -4.54 -0.06 2.28
CA ILE A 52 -3.25 0.60 2.50
C ILE A 52 -3.37 2.12 2.48
N LEU A 53 -4.07 2.69 1.49
CA LEU A 53 -4.31 4.13 1.40
C LEU A 53 -4.95 4.66 2.69
N THR A 54 -6.02 4.00 3.15
CA THR A 54 -6.67 4.34 4.42
C THR A 54 -5.68 4.26 5.59
N HIS A 55 -4.87 3.20 5.67
CA HIS A 55 -3.89 3.02 6.74
C HIS A 55 -2.82 4.13 6.76
N ILE A 56 -2.36 4.58 5.60
CA ILE A 56 -1.40 5.70 5.52
C ILE A 56 -2.07 7.08 5.66
N GLY A 57 -3.40 7.13 5.80
CA GLY A 57 -4.17 8.35 6.01
C GLY A 57 -4.68 9.01 4.73
N LEU A 58 -4.54 8.36 3.57
CA LEU A 58 -5.11 8.82 2.30
C LEU A 58 -6.56 8.35 2.14
N ASN A 59 -7.37 9.16 1.46
CA ASN A 59 -8.73 8.76 1.15
C ASN A 59 -8.75 7.59 0.14
N PRO A 60 -9.38 6.44 0.47
CA PRO A 60 -9.42 5.29 -0.44
C PRO A 60 -10.23 5.54 -1.72
N GLU A 61 -11.06 6.58 -1.77
CA GLU A 61 -11.78 7.00 -2.98
C GLU A 61 -10.86 7.61 -4.05
N ARG A 62 -9.58 7.85 -3.74
CA ARG A 62 -8.58 8.26 -4.74
C ARG A 62 -8.20 7.13 -5.69
N LEU A 63 -8.49 5.87 -5.35
CA LEU A 63 -8.22 4.72 -6.19
C LEU A 63 -9.52 4.04 -6.61
N ARG A 64 -9.78 3.98 -7.91
CA ARG A 64 -11.02 3.41 -8.45
C ARG A 64 -10.74 2.37 -9.52
N ILE A 65 -11.52 1.29 -9.47
CA ILE A 65 -11.60 0.29 -10.53
C ILE A 65 -13.03 0.24 -11.07
N GLU A 66 -13.17 0.16 -12.38
CA GLU A 66 -14.47 0.07 -13.08
C GLU A 66 -14.38 -0.86 -14.28
N TRP A 67 -15.53 -1.39 -14.68
CA TRP A 67 -15.63 -2.36 -15.78
C TRP A 67 -16.31 -1.76 -16.99
N VAL A 68 -15.66 -1.81 -18.16
CA VAL A 68 -16.17 -1.19 -19.38
C VAL A 68 -15.91 -2.14 -20.54
N GLY A 69 -16.99 -2.56 -21.20
CA GLY A 69 -16.96 -3.31 -22.44
C GLY A 69 -16.52 -2.45 -23.62
N ALA A 70 -15.99 -3.08 -24.67
CA ALA A 70 -15.42 -2.37 -25.82
C ALA A 70 -16.43 -1.48 -26.57
N SER A 71 -17.74 -1.79 -26.49
CA SER A 71 -18.82 -1.02 -27.10
C SER A 71 -19.46 0.01 -26.16
N GLU A 72 -19.02 0.10 -24.90
CA GLU A 72 -19.67 0.91 -23.87
C GLU A 72 -19.07 2.33 -23.77
N GLY A 73 -18.90 3.01 -24.90
CA GLY A 73 -18.29 4.34 -24.96
C GLY A 73 -19.04 5.40 -24.13
N VAL A 74 -20.38 5.34 -24.08
CA VAL A 74 -21.20 6.24 -23.25
C VAL A 74 -20.93 6.02 -21.77
N ARG A 75 -20.93 4.75 -21.32
CA ARG A 75 -20.61 4.38 -19.93
C ARG A 75 -19.21 4.85 -19.54
N PHE A 76 -18.23 4.69 -20.42
CA PHE A 76 -16.87 5.18 -20.18
C PHE A 76 -16.85 6.69 -19.93
N ALA A 77 -17.54 7.46 -20.76
CA ALA A 77 -17.62 8.92 -20.60
C ALA A 77 -18.28 9.31 -19.28
N GLU A 78 -19.38 8.64 -18.90
CA GLU A 78 -20.07 8.85 -17.62
C GLU A 78 -19.16 8.57 -16.42
N ILE A 79 -18.44 7.45 -16.43
CA ILE A 79 -17.46 7.12 -15.37
C ILE A 79 -16.37 8.17 -15.29
N MET A 80 -15.78 8.57 -16.41
CA MET A 80 -14.66 9.52 -16.40
C MET A 80 -15.10 10.89 -15.90
N ASN A 81 -16.34 11.30 -16.20
CA ASN A 81 -16.95 12.50 -15.63
C ASN A 81 -17.12 12.36 -14.10
N ASP A 82 -17.61 11.22 -13.63
CA ASP A 82 -17.80 10.95 -12.20
C ASP A 82 -16.47 10.87 -11.43
N VAL A 83 -15.46 10.18 -11.99
CA VAL A 83 -14.09 10.15 -11.49
C VAL A 83 -13.52 11.56 -11.39
N SER A 84 -13.61 12.35 -12.46
CA SER A 84 -13.09 13.72 -12.47
C SER A 84 -13.78 14.59 -11.43
N LYS A 85 -15.11 14.48 -11.31
CA LYS A 85 -15.89 15.19 -10.30
C LYS A 85 -15.45 14.81 -8.89
N LYS A 86 -15.36 13.50 -8.60
CA LYS A 86 -14.98 13.00 -7.27
C LYS A 86 -13.58 13.44 -6.86
N ILE A 87 -12.60 13.35 -7.77
CA ILE A 87 -11.23 13.78 -7.47
C ILE A 87 -11.15 15.30 -7.24
N LYS A 88 -11.91 16.10 -7.98
CA LYS A 88 -12.02 17.55 -7.74
C LYS A 88 -12.65 17.88 -6.38
N GLU A 89 -13.67 17.14 -5.97
CA GLU A 89 -14.32 17.30 -4.66
C GLU A 89 -13.37 16.93 -3.51
N LEU A 90 -12.53 15.91 -3.69
CA LEU A 90 -11.49 15.56 -2.72
C LEU A 90 -10.41 16.64 -2.66
N GLY A 91 -10.01 17.19 -3.81
CA GLY A 91 -8.92 18.16 -3.90
C GLY A 91 -7.53 17.52 -3.90
N PRO A 92 -6.46 18.35 -3.86
CA PRO A 92 -5.10 17.89 -4.06
C PRO A 92 -4.65 16.83 -3.04
N ILE A 93 -3.94 15.81 -3.51
CA ILE A 93 -3.42 14.73 -2.65
C ILE A 93 -2.55 15.27 -1.51
N GLY A 94 -2.77 14.75 -0.30
CA GLY A 94 -2.06 15.16 0.91
C GLY A 94 -2.66 16.42 1.53
N GLN A 95 -2.96 17.46 0.73
CA GLN A 95 -3.56 18.70 1.25
C GLN A 95 -4.96 18.46 1.81
N ALA A 96 -5.79 17.73 1.07
CA ALA A 96 -7.15 17.40 1.50
C ALA A 96 -7.17 16.53 2.76
N GLU A 97 -6.13 15.72 2.96
CA GLU A 97 -5.95 14.85 4.12
C GLU A 97 -5.18 15.48 5.26
N GLY A 98 -4.70 16.73 5.12
CA GLY A 98 -3.87 17.39 6.13
C GLY A 98 -2.50 16.75 6.32
N ILE A 99 -1.95 16.08 5.30
CA ILE A 99 -0.66 15.41 5.31
C ILE A 99 0.38 16.30 4.63
N GLU A 100 1.45 16.65 5.35
CA GLU A 100 2.57 17.39 4.78
C GLU A 100 3.24 16.63 3.62
N PRO A 101 3.68 17.31 2.55
CA PRO A 101 4.25 16.65 1.36
C PRO A 101 5.41 15.70 1.66
N LYS A 102 6.32 16.07 2.58
CA LYS A 102 7.45 15.21 2.99
C LYS A 102 6.96 13.94 3.70
N LYS A 103 5.97 14.08 4.58
CA LYS A 103 5.37 12.95 5.31
C LYS A 103 4.61 12.03 4.35
N LEU A 104 3.90 12.58 3.38
CA LEU A 104 3.23 11.80 2.33
C LEU A 104 4.25 11.01 1.49
N ALA A 105 5.32 11.67 1.03
CA ALA A 105 6.38 11.02 0.26
C ALA A 105 7.02 9.87 1.03
N PHE A 106 7.35 10.10 2.31
CA PHE A 106 7.86 9.07 3.22
C PHE A 106 6.93 7.86 3.33
N LYS A 107 5.62 8.07 3.55
CA LYS A 107 4.65 6.98 3.65
C LYS A 107 4.51 6.19 2.35
N LEU A 108 4.46 6.88 1.21
CA LEU A 108 4.39 6.24 -0.10
C LEU A 108 5.66 5.44 -0.42
N GLU A 109 6.83 5.92 -0.01
CA GLU A 109 8.09 5.18 -0.13
C GLU A 109 8.08 3.92 0.74
N ALA A 110 7.58 4.00 1.97
CA ALA A 110 7.42 2.84 2.84
C ALA A 110 6.50 1.78 2.21
N VAL A 111 5.37 2.20 1.63
CA VAL A 111 4.49 1.31 0.88
C VAL A 111 5.20 0.69 -0.32
N ASN A 112 5.93 1.49 -1.10
CA ASN A 112 6.67 1.02 -2.28
C ASN A 112 7.68 -0.09 -1.93
N ASN A 113 8.40 0.06 -0.81
CA ASN A 113 9.39 -0.93 -0.34
C ASN A 113 8.78 -2.29 -0.01
N ILE A 114 7.51 -2.33 0.40
CA ILE A 114 6.83 -3.57 0.76
C ILE A 114 6.03 -4.18 -0.39
N VAL A 115 5.90 -3.52 -1.54
CA VAL A 115 5.13 -4.05 -2.68
C VAL A 115 5.51 -5.49 -3.05
N PRO A 116 6.80 -5.88 -3.16
CA PRO A 116 7.16 -7.27 -3.47
C PRO A 116 6.66 -8.28 -2.42
N TYR A 117 6.73 -7.91 -1.14
CA TYR A 117 6.24 -8.73 -0.05
C TYR A 117 4.71 -8.80 -0.04
N MET A 118 4.05 -7.66 -0.23
CA MET A 118 2.59 -7.58 -0.32
C MET A 118 2.05 -8.45 -1.45
N ARG A 119 2.69 -8.46 -2.62
CA ARG A 119 2.33 -9.33 -3.74
C ARG A 119 2.47 -10.81 -3.39
N LEU A 120 3.49 -11.17 -2.62
CA LEU A 120 3.66 -12.53 -2.12
C LEU A 120 2.55 -12.89 -1.13
N VAL A 121 2.27 -12.02 -0.16
CA VAL A 121 1.19 -12.24 0.83
C VAL A 121 -0.16 -12.35 0.17
N GLU A 122 -0.49 -11.46 -0.78
CA GLU A 122 -1.74 -11.52 -1.53
C GLU A 122 -1.90 -12.89 -2.18
N ARG A 123 -0.88 -13.34 -2.91
CA ARG A 123 -0.91 -14.62 -3.64
C ARG A 123 -1.03 -15.84 -2.72
N GLU A 124 -0.30 -15.86 -1.60
CA GLU A 124 -0.16 -17.05 -0.75
C GLU A 124 -1.21 -17.11 0.37
N ARG A 125 -1.80 -15.97 0.77
CA ARG A 125 -2.64 -15.88 1.97
C ARG A 125 -3.98 -15.18 1.77
N MET A 126 -4.14 -14.33 0.74
CA MET A 126 -5.37 -13.54 0.54
C MET A 126 -6.05 -13.82 -0.81
N ARG A 127 -5.47 -14.70 -1.62
CA ARG A 127 -6.00 -15.04 -2.94
C ARG A 127 -7.19 -15.97 -2.77
N ILE A 128 -8.36 -15.42 -3.06
CA ILE A 128 -9.64 -16.13 -3.07
C ILE A 128 -10.00 -16.50 -4.51
N ASN A 129 -10.44 -17.74 -4.74
CA ASN A 129 -10.93 -18.21 -6.04
C ASN A 129 -12.46 -18.14 -6.03
N LEU A 130 -12.98 -16.91 -6.05
CA LEU A 130 -14.41 -16.62 -6.07
C LEU A 130 -14.84 -16.17 -7.48
N ASN A 131 -16.12 -16.32 -7.79
CA ASN A 131 -16.63 -16.19 -9.17
C ASN A 131 -17.37 -14.88 -9.40
N SER A 132 -17.37 -13.95 -8.43
CA SER A 132 -18.08 -12.68 -8.53
C SER A 132 -17.38 -11.54 -7.81
N GLU A 133 -17.56 -10.32 -8.30
CA GLU A 133 -17.02 -9.10 -7.67
C GLU A 133 -17.54 -8.90 -6.24
N GLU A 134 -18.81 -9.22 -5.99
CA GLU A 134 -19.44 -9.06 -4.68
C GLU A 134 -18.74 -9.90 -3.61
N GLU A 135 -18.39 -11.14 -3.95
CA GLU A 135 -17.67 -12.04 -3.06
C GLU A 135 -16.26 -11.52 -2.70
N TYR A 136 -15.55 -10.93 -3.66
CA TYR A 136 -14.28 -10.25 -3.39
C TYR A 136 -14.49 -9.08 -2.44
N ARG A 137 -15.46 -8.19 -2.72
CA ARG A 137 -15.75 -7.05 -1.85
C ARG A 137 -16.11 -7.48 -0.44
N LYS A 138 -16.88 -8.57 -0.29
CA LYS A 138 -17.24 -9.15 1.00
C LYS A 138 -16.01 -9.66 1.76
N PHE A 139 -15.11 -10.39 1.10
CA PHE A 139 -13.86 -10.85 1.71
C PHE A 139 -12.99 -9.68 2.18
N TYR A 140 -12.71 -8.69 1.32
CA TYR A 140 -11.88 -7.54 1.69
C TYR A 140 -12.51 -6.59 2.73
N SER A 141 -13.77 -6.84 3.10
CA SER A 141 -14.50 -6.12 4.16
C SER A 141 -14.77 -6.99 5.39
N SER A 142 -14.25 -8.22 5.44
CA SER A 142 -14.47 -9.17 6.54
C SER A 142 -13.49 -8.96 7.69
N GLU A 143 -13.88 -9.41 8.88
CA GLU A 143 -12.99 -9.45 10.05
C GLU A 143 -11.76 -10.36 9.80
N GLU A 144 -11.96 -11.48 9.10
CA GLU A 144 -10.87 -12.38 8.69
C GLU A 144 -9.81 -11.64 7.86
N PHE A 145 -10.22 -10.84 6.89
CA PHE A 145 -9.28 -10.03 6.11
C PHE A 145 -8.59 -8.98 6.99
N ASP A 146 -9.30 -8.36 7.93
CA ASP A 146 -8.73 -7.33 8.81
C ASP A 146 -7.65 -7.87 9.73
N GLU A 147 -7.82 -9.09 10.24
CA GLU A 147 -6.80 -9.80 11.00
C GLU A 147 -5.57 -10.10 10.13
N LEU A 148 -5.77 -10.67 8.93
CA LEU A 148 -4.68 -10.94 7.98
C LEU A 148 -3.94 -9.68 7.56
N PHE A 149 -4.67 -8.61 7.28
CA PHE A 149 -4.11 -7.32 6.87
C PHE A 149 -3.26 -6.73 7.98
N LYS A 150 -3.75 -6.78 9.23
CA LYS A 150 -2.99 -6.30 10.39
C LYS A 150 -1.73 -7.12 10.63
N GLU A 151 -1.86 -8.45 10.65
CA GLU A 151 -0.73 -9.33 10.95
C GLU A 151 0.36 -9.28 9.87
N LEU A 152 -0.04 -9.30 8.60
CA LEU A 152 0.89 -9.49 7.50
C LEU A 152 1.33 -8.17 6.88
N ILE A 153 0.43 -7.20 6.71
CA ILE A 153 0.71 -5.98 5.95
C ILE A 153 1.10 -4.83 6.88
N THR A 154 0.31 -4.51 7.92
CA THR A 154 0.60 -3.33 8.75
C THR A 154 1.89 -3.50 9.55
N ASP A 155 2.15 -4.68 10.10
CA ASP A 155 3.40 -4.97 10.80
C ASP A 155 4.61 -4.81 9.87
N LYS A 156 4.49 -5.24 8.61
CA LYS A 156 5.57 -5.11 7.62
C LYS A 156 5.78 -3.66 7.19
N LEU A 157 4.69 -2.89 7.04
CA LEU A 157 4.74 -1.48 6.71
C LEU A 157 5.43 -0.68 7.82
N ALA A 158 5.06 -0.91 9.08
CA ALA A 158 5.70 -0.27 10.24
C ALA A 158 7.21 -0.55 10.28
N VAL A 159 7.63 -1.80 10.02
CA VAL A 159 9.07 -2.13 9.90
C VAL A 159 9.72 -1.35 8.75
N SER A 160 9.05 -1.20 7.60
CA SER A 160 9.58 -0.41 6.49
C SER A 160 9.73 1.06 6.85
N GLU A 161 8.76 1.66 7.54
CA GLU A 161 8.84 3.05 8.01
C GLU A 161 9.99 3.24 9.00
N ILE A 162 10.13 2.34 9.98
CA ILE A 162 11.25 2.37 10.94
C ILE A 162 12.59 2.28 10.19
N MET A 163 12.74 1.36 9.25
CA MET A 163 13.98 1.22 8.48
C MET A 163 14.29 2.44 7.62
N LEU A 164 13.27 3.14 7.09
CA LEU A 164 13.47 4.40 6.37
C LEU A 164 13.96 5.50 7.31
N LEU A 165 13.35 5.66 8.49
CA LEU A 165 13.82 6.64 9.49
C LEU A 165 15.27 6.38 9.91
N LEU A 166 15.62 5.12 10.12
CA LEU A 166 16.97 4.72 10.53
C LEU A 166 18.03 4.91 9.44
N ARG A 167 17.63 5.01 8.16
CA ARG A 167 18.54 5.38 7.06
C ARG A 167 18.89 6.86 7.06
N GLU A 168 17.99 7.72 7.57
CA GLU A 168 18.29 9.15 7.73
C GLU A 168 19.25 9.41 8.89
N GLY A 169 19.23 8.55 9.91
CA GLY A 169 20.18 8.59 11.00
C GLY A 169 19.78 7.71 12.19
N PRO A 170 20.68 7.57 13.18
CA PRO A 170 20.39 6.86 14.42
C PRO A 170 19.25 7.56 15.18
N ARG A 171 18.31 6.77 15.71
CA ARG A 171 17.15 7.28 16.47
C ARG A 171 16.89 6.40 17.69
N SER A 172 16.42 7.00 18.77
CA SER A 172 15.89 6.26 19.92
C SER A 172 14.51 5.66 19.61
N GLY A 173 14.09 4.66 20.41
CA GLY A 173 12.75 4.09 20.28
C GLY A 173 11.63 5.10 20.58
N GLU A 174 11.89 6.07 21.44
CA GLU A 174 10.95 7.16 21.78
C GLU A 174 10.75 8.09 20.58
N GLU A 175 11.82 8.55 19.93
CA GLU A 175 11.72 9.37 18.72
C GLU A 175 10.98 8.66 17.59
N ILE A 176 11.24 7.36 17.40
CA ILE A 176 10.54 6.55 16.40
C ILE A 176 9.04 6.48 16.71
N SER A 177 8.68 6.27 17.98
CA SER A 177 7.30 6.23 18.45
C SER A 177 6.57 7.55 18.18
N GLU A 178 7.20 8.68 18.49
CA GLU A 178 6.64 10.02 18.26
C GLU A 178 6.46 10.33 16.77
N ILE A 179 7.48 10.06 15.94
CA ILE A 179 7.45 10.38 14.51
C ILE A 179 6.39 9.55 13.78
N LEU A 180 6.32 8.24 14.09
CA LEU A 180 5.40 7.32 13.42
C LEU A 180 4.01 7.30 14.05
N GLY A 181 3.84 7.84 15.26
CA GLY A 181 2.59 7.76 16.02
C GLY A 181 2.23 6.33 16.45
N LEU A 182 3.23 5.46 16.55
CA LEU A 182 3.09 4.08 17.02
C LEU A 182 3.25 4.01 18.53
N LYS A 183 2.61 3.03 19.19
CA LYS A 183 2.82 2.84 20.64
C LYS A 183 4.26 2.39 20.91
N PRO A 184 4.89 2.80 22.02
CA PRO A 184 6.24 2.36 22.37
C PRO A 184 6.40 0.84 22.42
N SER A 185 5.35 0.11 22.81
CA SER A 185 5.32 -1.36 22.81
C SER A 185 5.35 -1.96 21.40
N GLU A 186 4.68 -1.33 20.44
CA GLU A 186 4.68 -1.75 19.02
C GLU A 186 6.04 -1.49 18.39
N VAL A 187 6.60 -0.29 18.60
CA VAL A 187 7.97 0.03 18.18
C VAL A 187 8.96 -0.98 18.75
N SER A 188 8.91 -1.24 20.07
CA SER A 188 9.78 -2.22 20.71
C SER A 188 9.63 -3.62 20.11
N LYS A 189 8.40 -4.07 19.83
CA LYS A 189 8.13 -5.36 19.16
C LYS A 189 8.83 -5.40 17.79
N HIS A 190 8.64 -4.39 16.95
CA HIS A 190 9.21 -4.35 15.60
C HIS A 190 10.73 -4.23 15.61
N LEU A 191 11.30 -3.44 16.52
CA LEU A 191 12.74 -3.30 16.68
C LEU A 191 13.39 -4.63 17.09
N ASN A 192 12.84 -5.31 18.10
CA ASN A 192 13.36 -6.59 18.56
C ASN A 192 13.29 -7.68 17.48
N LEU A 193 12.18 -7.75 16.73
CA LEU A 193 12.04 -8.69 15.61
C LEU A 193 13.06 -8.39 14.50
N SER A 194 13.24 -7.12 14.16
CA SER A 194 14.18 -6.69 13.11
C SER A 194 15.64 -6.92 13.52
N ALA A 195 15.97 -6.73 14.80
CA ALA A 195 17.29 -7.05 15.36
C ALA A 195 17.61 -8.54 15.22
N ARG A 196 16.65 -9.42 15.57
CA ARG A 196 16.81 -10.88 15.42
C ARG A 196 16.98 -11.33 13.97
N GLN A 197 16.43 -10.56 13.03
CA GLN A 197 16.60 -10.78 11.59
C GLN A 197 17.91 -10.19 11.04
N GLY A 198 18.73 -9.54 11.88
CA GLY A 198 19.98 -8.92 11.46
C GLY A 198 19.78 -7.67 10.59
N LEU A 199 18.62 -7.01 10.69
CA LEU A 199 18.32 -5.78 9.93
C LEU A 199 18.79 -4.52 10.65
N LEU A 200 18.91 -4.57 11.97
CA LEU A 200 19.30 -3.45 12.81
C LEU A 200 20.10 -3.91 14.03
N ARG A 201 20.74 -2.97 14.70
CA ARG A 201 21.47 -3.17 15.96
C ARG A 201 21.18 -2.03 16.94
N PHE A 202 21.33 -2.33 18.22
CA PHE A 202 21.22 -1.35 19.30
C PHE A 202 22.61 -0.83 19.66
N ASP A 203 22.74 0.49 19.81
CA ASP A 203 23.89 1.12 20.45
C ASP A 203 23.51 1.48 21.89
N GLU A 204 23.95 0.66 22.84
CA GLU A 204 23.65 0.85 24.26
C GLU A 204 24.30 2.10 24.85
N SER A 205 25.40 2.58 24.26
CA SER A 205 26.13 3.75 24.75
C SER A 205 25.37 5.04 24.47
N GLN A 206 24.71 5.13 23.32
CA GLN A 206 23.93 6.28 22.88
C GLN A 206 22.42 6.08 23.04
N ARG A 207 21.96 4.87 23.40
CA ARG A 207 20.55 4.46 23.49
C ARG A 207 19.78 4.68 22.18
N VAL A 208 20.45 4.45 21.06
CA VAL A 208 19.89 4.60 19.71
C VAL A 208 19.87 3.26 18.98
N VAL A 209 19.02 3.20 17.97
CA VAL A 209 18.96 2.11 17.01
C VAL A 209 19.67 2.53 15.73
N LEU A 210 20.38 1.59 15.13
CA LEU A 210 21.13 1.77 13.89
C LEU A 210 20.73 0.69 12.88
N PRO A 211 20.68 0.99 11.57
CA PRO A 211 20.55 -0.05 10.57
C PRO A 211 21.81 -0.93 10.60
N GLN A 212 21.63 -2.25 10.41
CA GLN A 212 22.75 -3.16 10.24
C GLN A 212 23.22 -3.04 8.78
N MET A 213 24.38 -2.40 8.56
CA MET A 213 24.97 -2.35 7.22
C MET A 213 25.47 -3.74 6.83
N ARG A 214 25.06 -4.24 5.67
CA ARG A 214 25.71 -5.40 5.03
C ARG A 214 27.11 -4.97 4.60
N GLU A 215 28.11 -5.85 4.77
CA GLU A 215 29.52 -5.58 4.44
C GLU A 215 29.72 -5.06 3.00
N ASP A 216 28.79 -5.35 2.10
CA ASP A 216 28.80 -4.92 0.70
C ASP A 216 28.54 -3.41 0.50
N GLN A 217 27.91 -2.72 1.47
CA GLN A 217 27.61 -1.28 1.41
C GLN A 217 28.69 -0.40 2.07
N ALA A 218 29.69 -1.00 2.71
CA ALA A 218 30.83 -0.29 3.31
C ALA A 218 31.98 -0.03 2.32
N ARG A 219 31.82 -0.40 1.04
CA ARG A 219 32.86 -0.30 0.00
C ARG A 219 32.50 0.61 -1.19
N ALA A 220 31.52 1.49 -1.06
CA ALA A 220 31.24 2.53 -2.06
C ALA A 220 31.70 3.90 -1.55
#